data_AF-A0A9X2MS79-F1
#
_entry.id   AF-A0A9X2MS79-F1
#
_cell.length_a   1.000
_cell.length_b   1.000
_cell.length_c   1.000
_cell.angle_alpha   90.00
_cell.angle_beta   90.00
_cell.angle_gamma   90.00
#
_symmetry.space_group_name_H-M   'P 1'
#
loop_
_entity.id
_entity.type
_entity.pdbx_description
1 polymer ?
#
loop_
_entity_poly.entity_id
_entity_poly.type
_entity_poly.pdbx_seq_one_letter_code
_entity_poly.pdbx_strand_id
1 'polypeptide(L)'
;MPNVTARTTRLRYVLVPELQLFRVTILDSDRWTCFIVQPPFFRAVTGIGSGKVLGTVRVNADQLVSLTGMPAKKEVSTDDARSRFVQYA
;
A
#
# COMPACT_ATOMS: atom_id res chain seq x y z
N MET A 1 -26.20 11.10 -3.75
CA MET A 1 -25.29 10.27 -2.94
C MET A 1 -24.31 9.62 -3.90
N PRO A 2 -23.06 10.10 -4.04
CA PRO A 2 -22.12 9.47 -4.95
C PRO A 2 -21.75 8.10 -4.37
N ASN A 3 -22.07 7.07 -5.15
CA ASN A 3 -21.78 5.68 -4.88
C ASN A 3 -20.26 5.48 -5.07
N VAL A 4 -19.48 5.86 -4.06
CA VAL A 4 -18.03 5.62 -4.04
C VAL A 4 -17.84 4.14 -3.82
N THR A 5 -17.77 3.37 -4.90
CA THR A 5 -17.28 2.01 -4.85
C THR A 5 -15.83 2.11 -4.38
N ALA A 6 -15.60 2.00 -3.07
CA ALA A 6 -14.29 2.16 -2.46
C ALA A 6 -13.33 1.20 -3.14
N ARG A 7 -12.43 1.74 -3.98
CA ARG A 7 -11.53 0.94 -4.80
C ARG A 7 -10.61 0.15 -3.87
N THR A 8 -10.89 -1.14 -3.71
CA THR A 8 -10.07 -2.02 -2.88
C THR A 8 -8.79 -2.37 -3.63
N THR A 9 -7.66 -2.24 -2.94
CA THR A 9 -6.31 -2.55 -3.46
C THR A 9 -5.81 -3.86 -2.86
N ARG A 10 -5.20 -4.72 -3.67
CA ARG A 10 -4.62 -5.99 -3.26
C ARG A 10 -3.15 -5.83 -2.93
N LEU A 11 -2.78 -6.23 -1.71
CA LEU A 11 -1.41 -6.27 -1.22
C LEU A 11 -0.94 -7.71 -1.06
N ARG A 12 0.25 -8.02 -1.56
CA ARG A 12 0.93 -9.31 -1.35
C ARG A 12 2.12 -9.15 -0.44
N TYR A 13 2.18 -9.96 0.60
CA TYR A 13 3.30 -10.00 1.56
C TYR A 13 4.20 -11.19 1.26
N VAL A 14 5.50 -10.93 1.13
CA VAL A 14 6.54 -11.94 0.89
C VAL A 14 7.66 -11.76 1.90
N LEU A 15 8.11 -12.85 2.51
CA LEU A 15 9.24 -12.80 3.44
C LEU A 15 10.57 -12.66 2.69
N VAL A 16 11.36 -11.63 3.05
CA VAL A 16 12.74 -11.39 2.58
C VAL A 16 13.70 -11.68 3.72
N PRO A 17 14.25 -12.91 3.78
CA PRO A 17 15.02 -13.39 4.93
C PRO A 17 16.38 -12.70 5.10
N GLU A 18 17.02 -12.26 4.02
CA GLU A 18 18.36 -11.66 4.05
C GLU A 18 18.35 -10.32 4.80
N LEU A 19 17.18 -9.68 4.81
CA LEU A 19 17.00 -8.34 5.37
C LEU A 19 16.09 -8.32 6.60
N GLN A 20 15.51 -9.46 7.00
CA GLN A 20 14.44 -9.54 8.00
C GLN A 20 13.30 -8.55 7.71
N LEU A 21 12.83 -8.55 6.46
CA LEU A 21 11.76 -7.66 6.01
C LEU A 21 10.60 -8.46 5.41
N PHE A 22 9.41 -7.88 5.47
CA PHE A 22 8.30 -8.23 4.60
C PHE A 22 8.31 -7.31 3.39
N ARG A 23 8.44 -7.89 2.20
CA ARG A 23 8.17 -7.19 0.95
C ARG A 23 6.67 -7.16 0.71
N VAL A 24 6.11 -5.95 0.60
CA VAL A 24 4.70 -5.74 0.30
C VAL A 24 4.57 -5.18 -1.10
N THR A 25 3.89 -5.91 -1.98
CA THR A 25 3.70 -5.50 -3.37
C THR A 25 2.22 -5.22 -3.64
N ILE A 26 1.94 -4.06 -4.23
CA ILE A 26 0.61 -3.72 -4.74
C ILE A 26 0.39 -4.46 -6.05
N LEU A 27 -0.61 -5.33 -6.10
CA LEU A 27 -0.89 -6.15 -7.29
C LEU A 27 -1.69 -5.42 -8.36
N ASP A 28 -2.41 -4.36 -7.98
CA ASP A 28 -3.33 -3.61 -8.85
C ASP A 28 -2.71 -2.35 -9.47
N SER A 29 -1.40 -2.17 -9.29
CA SER A 29 -0.63 -1.02 -9.75
C SER A 29 0.69 -1.51 -10.36
N ASP A 30 1.27 -0.69 -11.23
CA ASP A 30 2.53 -0.97 -11.90
C ASP A 30 3.67 -0.99 -10.88
N ARG A 31 3.90 -2.16 -10.30
CA ARG A 31 5.09 -2.59 -9.55
C ARG A 31 5.49 -1.77 -8.32
N TRP A 32 4.54 -1.16 -7.63
CA TRP A 32 4.86 -0.53 -6.35
C TRP A 32 5.12 -1.57 -5.26
N THR A 33 6.29 -1.47 -4.64
CA THR A 33 6.75 -2.35 -3.56
C THR A 33 7.26 -1.50 -2.42
N CYS A 34 6.80 -1.77 -1.20
CA CYS A 34 7.40 -1.25 0.03
C CYS A 34 7.92 -2.40 0.89
N PHE A 35 8.74 -2.06 1.89
CA PHE A 35 9.30 -3.02 2.82
C PHE A 35 8.90 -2.65 4.24
N ILE A 36 8.43 -3.64 4.98
CA ILE A 36 8.05 -3.51 6.39
C ILE A 36 9.01 -4.36 7.20
N VAL A 37 9.47 -3.84 8.34
CA VAL A 37 10.36 -4.60 9.23
C VAL A 37 9.63 -5.82 9.78
N GLN A 38 10.28 -6.98 9.69
CA GLN A 38 9.78 -8.20 10.31
C GLN A 38 9.99 -8.12 11.84
N PRO A 39 8.98 -8.48 12.66
CA PRO A 39 9.20 -8.66 14.09
C PRO A 39 10.31 -9.69 14.35
N PRO A 40 11.27 -9.43 15.25
CA PRO A 40 12.44 -10.31 15.45
C PRO A 40 12.07 -11.77 15.77
N PHE A 41 10.94 -11.98 16.45
CA PHE A 41 10.45 -13.29 16.86
C PHE A 41 9.60 -14.00 15.80
N PHE A 42 9.24 -13.35 14.68
CA PHE A 42 8.30 -13.91 13.70
C PHE A 42 8.75 -15.28 13.18
N ARG A 43 10.04 -15.45 12.86
CA ARG A 43 10.57 -16.74 12.36
C ARG A 43 10.52 -17.82 13.44
N ALA A 44 10.87 -17.47 14.68
CA ALA A 44 10.84 -18.40 15.81
C ALA A 44 9.41 -18.89 16.11
N VAL A 45 8.42 -18.01 15.97
CA VAL A 45 7.01 -18.33 16.25
C VAL A 45 6.37 -19.10 15.11
N THR A 46 6.58 -18.68 13.85
CA THR A 46 5.82 -19.22 12.71
C THR A 46 6.51 -20.38 12.01
N GLY A 47 7.84 -20.51 12.16
CA GLY A 47 8.64 -21.48 11.39
C GLY A 47 8.66 -21.24 9.87
N ILE A 48 8.08 -20.13 9.39
CA ILE A 48 7.95 -19.87 7.94
C ILE A 48 9.32 -19.57 7.34
N GLY A 49 9.67 -20.33 6.30
CA GLY A 49 10.90 -20.18 5.54
C GLY A 49 10.89 -19.02 4.55
N SER A 50 12.06 -18.74 3.98
CA SER A 50 12.32 -17.66 3.04
C SER A 50 11.51 -17.71 1.75
N GLY A 51 11.28 -16.54 1.14
CA GLY A 51 10.65 -16.42 -0.18
C GLY A 51 9.18 -16.86 -0.21
N LYS A 52 8.60 -17.20 0.95
CA LYS A 52 7.21 -17.60 1.05
C LYS A 52 6.30 -16.38 0.98
N VAL A 53 5.23 -16.52 0.21
CA VAL A 53 4.10 -15.60 0.23
C VAL A 53 3.33 -15.87 1.52
N LEU A 54 3.26 -14.87 2.39
CA LEU A 54 2.52 -14.96 3.65
C LEU A 54 1.02 -14.84 3.42
N GLY A 55 0.63 -14.04 2.44
CA GLY A 55 -0.77 -13.86 2.08
C GLY A 55 -0.99 -12.72 1.11
N THR A 56 -2.24 -12.63 0.66
CA THR A 56 -2.76 -11.48 -0.08
C THR A 56 -3.96 -10.93 0.65
N VAL A 57 -3.99 -9.62 0.88
CA VAL A 57 -5.10 -8.93 1.57
C VAL A 57 -5.67 -7.85 0.66
N ARG A 58 -6.96 -7.54 0.85
CA ARG A 58 -7.61 -6.39 0.21
C ARG A 58 -7.71 -5.26 1.24
N VAL A 59 -7.28 -4.08 0.85
CA VAL A 59 -7.30 -2.87 1.69
C VAL A 59 -8.02 -1.74 0.98
N ASN A 60 -8.66 -0.85 1.73
CA ASN A 60 -9.15 0.41 1.19
C ASN A 60 -8.00 1.45 1.11
N ALA A 61 -8.31 2.66 0.64
CA ALA A 61 -7.32 3.72 0.46
C ALA A 61 -6.65 4.12 1.80
N ASP A 62 -7.43 4.32 2.88
CA ASP A 62 -6.90 4.76 4.18
C ASP A 62 -5.99 3.71 4.84
N GLN A 63 -6.37 2.44 4.71
CA GLN A 63 -5.57 1.30 5.17
C GLN A 63 -4.28 1.16 4.34
N LEU A 64 -4.35 1.40 3.04
CA LEU A 64 -3.16 1.40 2.19
C LEU A 64 -2.16 2.46 2.66
N VAL A 65 -2.62 3.69 2.93
CA VAL A 65 -1.77 4.77 3.48
C VAL A 65 -1.14 4.34 4.80
N SER A 66 -1.95 3.85 5.73
CA SER A 66 -1.48 3.45 7.07
C SER A 66 -0.44 2.32 7.01
N LEU A 67 -0.62 1.34 6.12
CA LEU A 67 0.24 0.16 6.04
C LEU A 67 1.52 0.38 5.24
N THR A 68 1.51 1.31 4.29
CA THR A 68 2.63 1.51 3.36
C THR A 68 3.31 2.87 3.49
N GLY A 69 2.71 3.81 4.23
CA GLY A 69 3.12 5.21 4.26
C GLY A 69 2.86 5.95 2.93
N MET A 70 2.20 5.31 1.96
CA MET A 70 1.93 5.93 0.67
C MET A 70 0.86 7.00 0.82
N PRO A 71 1.05 8.22 0.29
CA PRO A 71 -0.05 9.15 0.18
C PRO A 71 -1.11 8.49 -0.71
N ALA A 72 -2.33 8.33 -0.20
CA ALA A 72 -3.48 8.08 -1.06
C ALA A 72 -3.39 9.18 -2.12
N LYS A 73 -3.29 8.79 -3.41
CA LYS A 73 -3.32 9.78 -4.50
C LYS A 73 -4.54 10.65 -4.21
N LYS A 74 -4.31 11.87 -3.73
CA LYS A 74 -5.35 12.86 -3.60
C LYS A 74 -5.77 13.05 -5.04
N GLU A 75 -6.96 12.55 -5.39
CA GLU A 75 -7.60 12.98 -6.62
C GLU A 75 -7.69 14.49 -6.48
N VAL A 76 -6.78 15.19 -7.15
CA VAL A 76 -6.93 16.62 -7.35
C VAL A 76 -8.19 16.73 -8.18
N SER A 77 -9.31 16.99 -7.51
CA SER A 77 -10.54 17.36 -8.19
C SER A 77 -10.17 18.48 -9.15
N THR A 78 -10.52 18.34 -10.41
CA THR A 78 -10.30 19.34 -11.45
C THR A 78 -10.88 20.72 -11.11
N ASP A 79 -11.75 20.82 -10.09
CA ASP A 79 -12.22 22.09 -9.54
C ASP A 79 -11.14 22.87 -8.75
N ASP A 80 -10.23 22.20 -8.05
CA ASP A 80 -9.12 22.88 -7.34
C ASP A 80 -8.08 23.46 -8.32
N ALA A 81 -7.96 22.86 -9.51
CA ALA A 81 -7.06 23.35 -10.55
C ALA A 81 -7.58 24.64 -11.22
N ARG A 82 -8.90 24.85 -11.29
CA ARG A 82 -9.50 26.07 -11.86
C ARG A 82 -9.42 27.27 -10.92
N SER A 83 -9.51 27.07 -9.60
CA SER A 83 -9.41 28.19 -8.64
C SER A 83 -8.03 28.84 -8.58
N ARG A 84 -6.95 28.16 -8.98
CA ARG A 84 -5.61 28.76 -9.04
C ARG A 84 -5.34 29.62 -10.28
N PHE A 85 -6.12 29.46 -11.35
CA PHE A 85 -5.96 30.27 -12.56
C PHE A 85 -6.69 31.62 -12.51
N VAL A 86 -7.61 31.82 -11.56
CA VAL A 86 -8.33 33.10 -11.41
C VAL A 86 -7.59 34.10 -10.51
N GLN A 87 -6.52 33.66 -9.82
CA GLN A 87 -5.75 34.53 -8.93
C GLN A 87 -4.54 35.24 -9.61
N TYR A 88 -4.35 35.00 -10.91
CA TYR A 88 -3.26 35.61 -11.72
C TYR A 88 -3.76 36.19 -13.05
N ALA A 89 -5.02 36.65 -13.11
CA ALA A 89 -5.55 37.43 -14.23
C ALA A 89 -6.00 38.80 -13.73
#